data_AF-A0A4Z0J9A6-F1
#
_entry.id   AF-A0A4Z0J9A6-F1
#
_cell.length_a   1.000
_cell.length_b   1.000
_cell.length_c   1.000
_cell.angle_alpha   90.00
_cell.angle_beta   90.00
_cell.angle_gamma   90.00
#
_symmetry.space_group_name_H-M   'P 1'
#
loop_
_entity.id
_entity.type
_entity.pdbx_description
1 polymer ?
#
loop_
_entity_poly.entity_id
_entity_poly.type
_entity_poly.pdbx_seq_one_letter_code
_entity_poly.pdbx_strand_id
1 'polypeptide(L)'
;MMGKRIVVALGGNAILDGDPSYAAQKTAVDQTAKALAQLVKQGHQLIVTHGNGPQVGNLLLQQLAADSKKNPALPIDTLGAMTQGSIGYWLQNSLQTALSDSNVQVAAIVTQTIVDEADSAFKSPSKPVGPFYTAEEAQTLMAQNPKLTYKEDAGRGWRRVVPSPLPIAIAEIPIIKQLVAAGTIVIAGGGGGIPVARRQKKLVGLEGVIDKDFTAEKLAEQVEADELLILTAVDHVYTGFGTPEQRQLTQVTAANVTDLIKSHEFAAGSMLPKMIAAKNFVTSRPNGRTVITSLDNLKYYGTGDMGTIIER
;
A
#
# COMPACT_ATOMS: atom_id res chain seq x y z
N MET A 1 14.99 23.48 -10.00
CA MET A 1 13.55 23.13 -10.07
C MET A 1 12.97 23.29 -8.67
N MET A 2 11.74 23.80 -8.53
CA MET A 2 11.04 23.69 -7.24
C MET A 2 10.80 22.22 -6.91
N GLY A 3 11.04 21.84 -5.66
CA GLY A 3 10.76 20.48 -5.18
C GLY A 3 9.28 20.16 -5.23
N LYS A 4 8.92 18.94 -5.67
CA LYS A 4 7.56 18.42 -5.64
C LYS A 4 7.24 17.77 -4.30
N ARG A 5 5.97 17.77 -3.92
CA ARG A 5 5.42 16.87 -2.89
C ARG A 5 4.96 15.57 -3.54
N ILE A 6 5.61 14.48 -3.17
CA ILE A 6 5.38 13.15 -3.75
C ILE A 6 4.87 12.22 -2.65
N VAL A 7 3.70 11.60 -2.87
CA VAL A 7 3.28 10.44 -2.09
C VAL A 7 3.79 9.19 -2.79
N VAL A 8 4.60 8.38 -2.11
CA VAL A 8 5.17 7.15 -2.63
C VAL A 8 4.45 5.96 -2.03
N ALA A 9 3.80 5.14 -2.86
CA ALA A 9 3.16 3.89 -2.46
C ALA A 9 4.07 2.70 -2.74
N LEU A 10 4.63 2.13 -1.68
CA LEU A 10 5.54 0.98 -1.78
C LEU A 10 4.80 -0.34 -2.05
N GLY A 11 5.24 -1.04 -3.09
CA GLY A 11 4.84 -2.40 -3.42
C GLY A 11 5.26 -3.42 -2.36
N GLY A 12 4.78 -4.67 -2.51
CA GLY A 12 5.18 -5.75 -1.58
C GLY A 12 6.68 -6.03 -1.63
N ASN A 13 7.25 -5.99 -2.84
CA ASN A 13 8.67 -6.16 -3.14
C ASN A 13 9.60 -5.13 -2.48
N ALA A 14 9.07 -3.96 -2.07
CA ALA A 14 9.85 -2.97 -1.33
C ALA A 14 10.20 -3.41 0.10
N ILE A 15 9.52 -4.43 0.62
CA ILE A 15 9.72 -4.96 1.97
C ILE A 15 10.02 -6.46 1.93
N LEU A 16 9.37 -7.23 1.06
CA LEU A 16 9.56 -8.67 0.95
C LEU A 16 9.57 -9.07 -0.53
N ASP A 17 10.70 -9.64 -0.95
CA ASP A 17 10.90 -10.20 -2.29
C ASP A 17 11.43 -11.64 -2.18
N GLY A 18 10.53 -12.61 -2.29
CA GLY A 18 10.86 -14.03 -2.18
C GLY A 18 11.09 -14.52 -0.74
N ASP A 19 12.21 -14.15 -0.11
CA ASP A 19 12.60 -14.62 1.22
C ASP A 19 11.86 -13.85 2.35
N PRO A 20 11.00 -14.52 3.16
CA PRO A 20 10.27 -13.89 4.24
C PRO A 20 11.11 -13.64 5.50
N SER A 21 12.39 -14.02 5.53
CA SER A 21 13.25 -13.83 6.69
C SER A 21 13.37 -12.37 7.11
N TYR A 22 13.57 -12.13 8.40
CA TYR A 22 13.80 -10.78 8.93
C TYR A 22 14.97 -10.07 8.23
N ALA A 23 16.07 -10.79 8.00
CA ALA A 23 17.27 -10.25 7.37
C ALA A 23 17.02 -9.85 5.90
N ALA A 24 16.32 -10.68 5.13
CA ALA A 24 15.95 -10.36 3.76
C ALA A 24 15.02 -9.15 3.69
N GLN A 25 14.00 -9.10 4.56
CA GLN A 25 13.09 -7.95 4.60
C GLN A 25 13.81 -6.65 4.96
N LYS A 26 14.73 -6.68 5.93
CA LYS A 26 15.56 -5.53 6.28
C LYS A 26 16.43 -5.07 5.10
N THR A 27 17.00 -6.01 4.34
CA THR A 27 17.81 -5.72 3.16
C THR A 27 16.98 -5.04 2.07
N ALA A 28 15.77 -5.54 1.79
CA ALA A 28 14.86 -4.92 0.81
C ALA A 28 14.45 -3.50 1.23
N VAL A 29 14.16 -3.29 2.52
CA VAL A 29 13.87 -1.96 3.07
C VAL A 29 15.07 -1.02 2.94
N ASP A 30 16.30 -1.50 3.18
CA ASP A 30 17.51 -0.69 3.04
C ASP A 30 17.76 -0.26 1.59
N GLN A 31 17.51 -1.16 0.62
CA GLN A 31 17.58 -0.84 -0.80
C GLN A 31 16.51 0.19 -1.20
N THR A 32 15.28 -0.01 -0.74
CA THR A 32 14.18 0.94 -0.96
C THR A 32 14.53 2.32 -0.41
N ALA A 33 15.02 2.40 0.82
CA ALA A 33 15.42 3.66 1.44
C ALA A 33 16.51 4.39 0.65
N LYS A 34 17.52 3.67 0.15
CA LYS A 34 18.58 4.26 -0.70
C LYS A 34 18.04 4.86 -1.99
N ALA A 35 17.07 4.20 -2.62
CA ALA A 35 16.44 4.69 -3.84
C ALA A 35 15.59 5.95 -3.56
N LEU A 36 14.76 5.92 -2.50
CA LEU A 36 13.94 7.07 -2.11
C LEU A 36 14.79 8.27 -1.66
N ALA A 37 15.92 8.04 -1.01
CA ALA A 37 16.85 9.10 -0.62
C ALA A 37 17.35 9.92 -1.82
N GLN A 38 17.40 9.35 -3.03
CA GLN A 38 17.77 10.10 -4.24
C GLN A 38 16.73 11.17 -4.58
N LEU A 39 15.43 10.87 -4.44
CA LEU A 39 14.35 11.85 -4.67
C LEU A 39 14.44 13.01 -3.67
N VAL A 40 14.76 12.71 -2.42
CA VAL A 40 14.97 13.73 -1.37
C VAL A 40 16.18 14.60 -1.70
N LYS A 41 17.29 14.00 -2.14
CA LYS A 41 18.51 14.71 -2.57
C LYS A 41 18.28 15.59 -3.81
N GLN A 42 17.29 15.26 -4.65
CA GLN A 42 16.81 16.11 -5.75
C GLN A 42 15.91 17.27 -5.28
N GLY A 43 15.65 17.39 -3.98
CA GLY A 43 14.88 18.46 -3.36
C GLY A 43 13.39 18.18 -3.22
N HIS A 44 12.94 16.93 -3.39
CA HIS A 44 11.52 16.56 -3.25
C HIS A 44 11.11 16.29 -1.80
N GLN A 45 9.86 16.62 -1.46
CA GLN A 45 9.23 16.26 -0.20
C GLN A 45 8.53 14.91 -0.36
N LEU A 46 8.83 13.96 0.52
CA LEU A 46 8.25 12.62 0.45
C LEU A 46 7.28 12.34 1.60
N ILE A 47 6.14 11.75 1.24
CA ILE A 47 5.29 10.99 2.14
C ILE A 47 5.31 9.55 1.65
N VAL A 48 5.64 8.60 2.51
CA VAL A 48 5.79 7.19 2.15
C VAL A 48 4.66 6.39 2.76
N THR A 49 3.98 5.61 1.94
CA THR A 49 3.06 4.56 2.39
C THR A 49 3.51 3.21 1.86
N HIS A 50 3.01 2.12 2.43
CA HIS A 50 3.46 0.78 2.08
C HIS A 50 2.35 -0.25 2.27
N GLY A 51 2.49 -1.40 1.61
CA GLY A 51 1.69 -2.58 1.93
C GLY A 51 2.17 -3.29 3.19
N ASN A 52 1.35 -4.18 3.74
CA ASN A 52 1.71 -5.05 4.87
C ASN A 52 1.21 -6.49 4.71
N GLY A 53 0.70 -6.88 3.54
CA GLY A 53 -0.04 -8.14 3.34
C GLY A 53 0.68 -9.40 3.87
N PRO A 54 1.95 -9.63 3.48
CA PRO A 54 2.73 -10.74 4.04
C PRO A 54 2.95 -10.61 5.55
N GLN A 55 3.25 -9.41 6.05
CA GLN A 55 3.60 -9.15 7.45
C GLN A 55 2.39 -9.32 8.38
N VAL A 56 1.23 -8.73 8.02
CA VAL A 56 -0.01 -8.87 8.80
C VAL A 56 -0.52 -10.30 8.72
N GLY A 57 -0.31 -10.97 7.59
CA GLY A 57 -0.55 -12.39 7.42
C GLY A 57 0.28 -13.24 8.37
N ASN A 58 1.57 -12.96 8.50
CA ASN A 58 2.45 -13.69 9.41
C ASN A 58 2.06 -13.46 10.89
N LEU A 59 1.81 -12.21 11.29
CA LEU A 59 1.31 -11.92 12.64
C LEU A 59 -0.02 -12.62 12.92
N LEU A 60 -0.91 -12.69 11.94
CA LEU A 60 -2.16 -13.40 12.11
C LEU A 60 -1.94 -14.90 12.39
N LEU A 61 -1.00 -15.56 11.71
CA LEU A 61 -0.66 -16.95 12.02
C LEU A 61 -0.14 -17.10 13.44
N GLN A 62 0.72 -16.19 13.89
CA GLN A 62 1.26 -16.20 15.25
C GLN A 62 0.15 -16.04 16.30
N GLN A 63 -0.81 -15.14 16.05
CA GLN A 63 -1.96 -14.94 16.92
C GLN A 63 -2.84 -16.18 17.00
N LEU A 64 -3.14 -16.80 15.85
CA LEU A 64 -3.94 -18.03 15.81
C LEU A 64 -3.24 -19.19 16.53
N ALA A 65 -1.92 -19.32 16.40
CA ALA A 65 -1.14 -20.35 17.06
C ALA A 65 -1.07 -20.17 18.59
N ALA A 66 -1.14 -18.93 19.08
CA ALA A 66 -1.06 -18.60 20.50
C ALA A 66 -2.43 -18.36 21.16
N ASP A 67 -3.53 -18.44 20.40
CA ASP A 67 -4.88 -18.10 20.86
C ASP A 67 -5.35 -19.04 21.96
N SER A 68 -5.65 -18.48 23.12
CA SER A 68 -6.17 -19.22 24.27
C SER A 68 -6.93 -18.31 25.22
N LYS A 69 -7.69 -18.89 26.15
CA LYS A 69 -8.37 -18.12 27.20
C LYS A 69 -7.43 -17.24 28.04
N LYS A 70 -6.15 -17.63 28.19
CA LYS A 70 -5.13 -16.87 28.94
C LYS A 70 -4.36 -15.88 28.07
N ASN A 71 -4.38 -16.06 26.75
CA ASN A 71 -3.68 -15.24 25.78
C ASN A 71 -4.52 -15.16 24.50
N PRO A 72 -5.62 -14.38 24.50
CA PRO A 72 -6.52 -14.32 23.36
C PRO A 72 -5.87 -13.64 22.16
N ALA A 73 -6.15 -14.14 20.97
CA ALA A 73 -5.68 -13.55 19.72
C ALA A 73 -6.18 -12.11 19.55
N LEU A 74 -5.28 -11.24 19.10
CA LEU A 74 -5.63 -9.87 18.74
C LEU A 74 -6.33 -9.81 17.36
N PRO A 75 -7.32 -8.92 17.19
CA PRO A 75 -8.03 -8.75 15.92
C PRO A 75 -7.15 -8.11 14.84
N ILE A 76 -7.52 -8.31 13.57
CA ILE A 76 -6.63 -7.99 12.44
C ILE A 76 -6.33 -6.49 12.28
N ASP A 77 -7.24 -5.60 12.70
CA ASP A 77 -7.02 -4.16 12.74
C ASP A 77 -5.86 -3.79 13.69
N THR A 78 -5.81 -4.45 14.85
CA THR A 78 -4.71 -4.31 15.81
C THR A 78 -3.40 -4.88 15.25
N LEU A 79 -3.46 -6.00 14.52
CA LEU A 79 -2.28 -6.51 13.80
C LEU A 79 -1.81 -5.55 12.71
N GLY A 80 -2.74 -4.87 12.04
CA GLY A 80 -2.45 -3.74 11.15
C GLY A 80 -1.60 -2.68 11.86
N ALA A 81 -2.01 -2.25 13.05
CA ALA A 81 -1.25 -1.31 13.88
C ALA A 81 0.16 -1.82 14.22
N MET A 82 0.29 -3.10 14.61
CA MET A 82 1.59 -3.72 14.90
C MET A 82 2.52 -3.69 13.67
N THR A 83 1.99 -3.98 12.48
CA THR A 83 2.80 -3.93 11.24
C THR A 83 3.19 -2.52 10.82
N GLN A 84 2.39 -1.51 11.12
CA GLN A 84 2.80 -0.12 10.92
C GLN A 84 3.99 0.22 11.83
N GLY A 85 3.96 -0.22 13.08
CA GLY A 85 5.07 -0.05 14.02
C GLY A 85 6.35 -0.72 13.52
N SER A 86 6.29 -2.00 13.14
CA SER A 86 7.49 -2.74 12.70
C SER A 86 8.07 -2.25 11.37
N ILE A 87 7.23 -2.07 10.34
CA ILE A 87 7.67 -1.62 9.02
C ILE A 87 8.07 -0.15 9.06
N GLY A 88 7.31 0.68 9.77
CA GLY A 88 7.63 2.10 9.98
C GLY A 88 8.97 2.28 10.68
N TYR A 89 9.25 1.48 11.72
CA TYR A 89 10.56 1.43 12.36
C TYR A 89 11.69 1.08 11.38
N TRP A 90 11.52 0.03 10.57
CA TRP A 90 12.54 -0.36 9.60
C TRP A 90 12.79 0.73 8.56
N LEU A 91 11.75 1.27 7.95
CA LEU A 91 11.85 2.34 6.95
C LEU A 91 12.46 3.60 7.54
N GLN A 92 12.04 4.00 8.75
CA GLN A 92 12.56 5.18 9.42
C GLN A 92 14.08 5.08 9.63
N ASN A 93 14.55 3.96 10.21
CA ASN A 93 15.98 3.74 10.43
C ASN A 93 16.78 3.73 9.12
N SER A 94 16.27 3.03 8.10
CA SER A 94 16.94 2.89 6.82
C SER A 94 17.01 4.21 6.05
N LEU A 95 15.95 5.01 6.08
CA LEU A 95 15.92 6.35 5.46
C LEU A 95 16.85 7.32 6.20
N GLN A 96 16.82 7.33 7.54
CA GLN A 96 17.74 8.15 8.34
C GLN A 96 19.20 7.79 8.05
N THR A 97 19.51 6.50 7.88
CA THR A 97 20.85 6.04 7.51
C THR A 97 21.22 6.47 6.09
N ALA A 98 20.32 6.32 5.12
CA ALA A 98 20.56 6.73 3.73
C ALA A 98 20.70 8.25 3.54
N LEU A 99 20.22 9.02 4.53
CA LEU A 99 20.18 10.47 4.58
C LEU A 99 21.02 11.02 5.74
N SER A 100 21.98 10.26 6.26
CA SER A 100 22.81 10.63 7.42
C SER A 100 23.54 11.95 7.25
N ASP A 101 23.86 12.31 6.01
CA ASP A 101 24.58 13.53 5.65
C ASP A 101 23.64 14.71 5.40
N SER A 102 22.35 14.56 5.74
CA SER A 102 21.31 15.58 5.62
C SER A 102 20.62 15.82 6.96
N ASN A 103 20.05 17.01 7.15
CA ASN A 103 19.28 17.34 8.36
C ASN A 103 17.81 16.89 8.27
N VAL A 104 17.46 16.04 7.30
CA VAL A 104 16.08 15.63 7.06
C VAL A 104 15.61 14.69 8.16
N GLN A 105 14.52 15.06 8.82
CA GLN A 105 13.86 14.21 9.81
C GLN A 105 12.99 13.16 9.12
N VAL A 106 12.83 12.00 9.76
CA VAL A 106 11.94 10.93 9.31
C VAL A 106 11.06 10.49 10.48
N ALA A 107 9.75 10.41 10.26
CA ALA A 107 8.79 10.02 11.29
C ALA A 107 7.77 9.02 10.74
N ALA A 108 7.63 7.87 11.41
CA ALA A 108 6.53 6.93 11.20
C ALA A 108 5.33 7.25 12.09
N ILE A 109 4.16 7.42 11.48
CA ILE A 109 2.92 7.79 12.17
C ILE A 109 1.96 6.60 12.13
N VAL A 110 1.57 6.10 13.30
CA VAL A 110 0.44 5.16 13.40
C VAL A 110 -0.79 5.85 12.83
N THR A 111 -1.37 5.27 11.79
CA THR A 111 -2.37 5.89 10.94
C THR A 111 -3.66 5.10 10.96
N GLN A 112 -4.77 5.79 11.26
CA GLN A 112 -6.13 5.29 11.16
C GLN A 112 -6.77 5.80 9.87
N THR A 113 -7.42 4.90 9.15
CA THR A 113 -8.15 5.22 7.92
C THR A 113 -9.63 5.04 8.17
N ILE A 114 -10.37 6.14 8.03
CA ILE A 114 -11.81 6.19 8.17
C ILE A 114 -12.45 5.50 6.97
N VAL A 115 -13.36 4.56 7.25
CA VAL A 115 -14.13 3.80 6.25
C VAL A 115 -15.63 3.82 6.59
N ASP A 116 -16.47 3.46 5.63
CA ASP A 116 -17.91 3.30 5.86
C ASP A 116 -18.16 1.95 6.55
N GLU A 117 -18.83 1.94 7.71
CA GLU A 117 -19.21 0.69 8.38
C GLU A 117 -20.27 -0.10 7.60
N ALA A 118 -20.96 0.53 6.65
CA ALA A 118 -21.93 -0.10 5.75
C ALA A 118 -21.30 -0.58 4.43
N ASP A 119 -19.99 -0.43 4.24
CA ASP A 119 -19.29 -0.86 3.02
C ASP A 119 -19.57 -2.35 2.73
N SER A 120 -19.91 -2.66 1.48
CA SER A 120 -20.26 -4.01 1.04
C SER A 120 -19.09 -4.99 1.19
N ALA A 121 -17.85 -4.52 1.25
CA ALA A 121 -16.66 -5.33 1.49
C ALA A 121 -16.72 -6.08 2.84
N PHE A 122 -17.44 -5.57 3.84
CA PHE A 122 -17.66 -6.27 5.10
C PHE A 122 -18.56 -7.50 4.96
N LYS A 123 -19.48 -7.47 3.99
CA LYS A 123 -20.35 -8.61 3.66
C LYS A 123 -19.75 -9.54 2.62
N SER A 124 -18.76 -9.07 1.85
CA SER A 124 -18.09 -9.84 0.79
C SER A 124 -16.57 -9.68 0.83
N PRO A 125 -15.89 -10.31 1.82
CA PRO A 125 -14.44 -10.28 1.94
C PRO A 125 -13.74 -10.75 0.67
N SER A 126 -12.72 -10.03 0.23
CA SER A 126 -11.99 -10.32 -1.02
C SER A 126 -10.48 -10.21 -0.90
N LYS A 127 -9.96 -9.50 0.11
CA LYS A 127 -8.53 -9.20 0.23
C LYS A 127 -7.79 -10.37 0.85
N PRO A 128 -6.84 -11.01 0.14
CA PRO A 128 -6.14 -12.17 0.67
C PRO A 128 -5.04 -11.76 1.65
N VAL A 129 -4.97 -12.46 2.78
CA VAL A 129 -3.99 -12.28 3.86
C VAL A 129 -3.41 -13.63 4.30
N GLY A 130 -2.21 -13.62 4.86
CA GLY A 130 -1.57 -14.86 5.33
C GLY A 130 -1.00 -15.73 4.20
N PRO A 131 -0.61 -16.99 4.52
CA PRO A 131 0.03 -17.91 3.59
C PRO A 131 -1.00 -18.57 2.66
N PHE A 132 -0.50 -19.38 1.74
CA PHE A 132 -1.33 -20.26 0.92
C PHE A 132 -1.62 -21.57 1.65
N TYR A 133 -2.81 -22.10 1.40
CA TYR A 133 -3.34 -23.36 1.91
C TYR A 133 -3.82 -24.23 0.75
N THR A 134 -3.86 -25.54 0.96
CA THR A 134 -4.62 -26.43 0.07
C THR A 134 -6.13 -26.22 0.25
N ALA A 135 -6.93 -26.73 -0.69
CA ALA A 135 -8.38 -26.68 -0.58
C ALA A 135 -8.89 -27.42 0.68
N GLU A 136 -8.28 -28.56 1.00
CA GLU A 136 -8.62 -29.40 2.16
C GLU A 136 -8.30 -28.71 3.49
N GLU A 137 -7.13 -28.07 3.59
CA GLU A 137 -6.74 -27.26 4.75
C GLU A 137 -7.68 -26.08 4.96
N ALA A 138 -8.00 -25.34 3.89
CA ALA A 138 -8.91 -24.21 3.95
C ALA A 138 -10.32 -24.63 4.41
N GLN A 139 -10.84 -25.76 3.90
CA GLN A 139 -12.13 -26.31 4.33
C GLN A 139 -12.12 -26.69 5.81
N THR A 140 -11.03 -27.32 6.28
CA THR A 140 -10.86 -27.69 7.69
C THR A 140 -10.85 -26.45 8.59
N LEU A 141 -10.12 -25.40 8.22
CA LEU A 141 -10.04 -24.15 8.97
C LEU A 141 -11.40 -23.43 9.02
N MET A 142 -12.14 -23.41 7.92
CA MET A 142 -13.50 -22.84 7.88
C MET A 142 -14.50 -23.63 8.72
N ALA A 143 -14.37 -24.95 8.78
CA ALA A 143 -15.20 -25.80 9.64
C ALA A 143 -14.91 -25.56 11.13
N GLN A 144 -13.63 -25.36 11.50
CA GLN A 144 -13.21 -25.06 12.87
C GLN A 144 -13.62 -23.66 13.32
N ASN A 145 -13.59 -22.67 12.41
CA ASN A 145 -14.00 -21.31 12.70
C ASN A 145 -14.85 -20.73 11.56
N PRO A 146 -16.19 -20.87 11.65
CA PRO A 146 -17.13 -20.41 10.62
C PRO A 146 -17.11 -18.89 10.34
N LYS A 147 -16.44 -18.10 11.19
CA LYS A 147 -16.27 -16.65 10.97
C LYS A 147 -15.14 -16.34 9.99
N LEU A 148 -14.25 -17.29 9.73
CA LEU A 148 -13.15 -17.12 8.78
C LEU A 148 -13.62 -17.48 7.37
N THR A 149 -13.18 -16.69 6.39
CA THR A 149 -13.46 -16.96 4.99
C THR A 149 -12.16 -17.20 4.25
N TYR A 150 -12.10 -18.26 3.45
CA TYR A 150 -10.98 -18.57 2.56
C TYR A 150 -11.48 -18.60 1.12
N LYS A 151 -10.66 -18.13 0.18
CA LYS A 151 -10.94 -18.16 -1.26
C LYS A 151 -9.72 -18.63 -2.03
N GLU A 152 -9.98 -19.23 -3.18
CA GLU A 152 -8.99 -19.57 -4.20
C GLU A 152 -8.32 -18.28 -4.73
N ASP A 153 -6.98 -18.29 -4.90
CA ASP A 153 -6.16 -17.16 -5.34
C ASP A 153 -5.37 -17.54 -6.62
N ALA A 154 -6.08 -17.53 -7.75
CA ALA A 154 -5.53 -17.55 -9.10
C ALA A 154 -4.61 -18.76 -9.40
N GLY A 155 -5.02 -19.94 -8.98
CA GLY A 155 -4.31 -21.22 -9.17
C GLY A 155 -3.16 -21.45 -8.20
N ARG A 156 -2.88 -20.52 -7.29
CA ARG A 156 -1.76 -20.60 -6.34
C ARG A 156 -2.12 -21.26 -5.01
N GLY A 157 -3.40 -21.60 -4.83
CA GLY A 157 -3.95 -22.18 -3.61
C GLY A 157 -5.02 -21.30 -2.98
N TRP A 158 -5.37 -21.61 -1.74
CA TRP A 158 -6.39 -20.90 -0.97
C TRP A 158 -5.76 -19.95 0.04
N ARG A 159 -6.38 -18.80 0.26
CA ARG A 159 -5.93 -17.84 1.28
C ARG A 159 -7.11 -17.34 2.10
N ARG A 160 -6.85 -16.98 3.36
CA ARG A 160 -7.84 -16.25 4.16
C ARG A 160 -8.11 -14.93 3.48
N VAL A 161 -9.38 -14.57 3.33
CA VAL A 161 -9.80 -13.27 2.85
C VAL A 161 -10.43 -12.46 3.97
N VAL A 162 -10.20 -11.15 3.94
CA VAL A 162 -10.75 -10.19 4.90
C VAL A 162 -11.45 -9.04 4.16
N PRO A 163 -12.34 -8.30 4.85
CA PRO A 163 -12.92 -7.08 4.29
C PRO A 163 -11.83 -6.10 3.83
N SER A 164 -12.06 -5.46 2.69
CA SER A 164 -11.21 -4.39 2.16
C SER A 164 -12.08 -3.20 1.74
N PRO A 165 -12.65 -2.48 2.71
CA PRO A 165 -13.48 -1.31 2.45
C PRO A 165 -12.68 -0.18 1.80
N LEU A 166 -13.38 0.74 1.13
CA LEU A 166 -12.74 1.91 0.52
C LEU A 166 -12.39 2.98 1.56
N PRO A 167 -11.22 3.62 1.45
CA PRO A 167 -10.83 4.70 2.36
C PRO A 167 -11.64 5.97 2.08
N ILE A 168 -12.25 6.54 3.12
CA ILE A 168 -12.95 7.83 3.06
C ILE A 168 -11.97 8.96 3.39
N ALA A 169 -11.20 8.81 4.45
CA ALA A 169 -10.28 9.84 4.93
C ALA A 169 -9.20 9.25 5.84
N ILE A 170 -8.04 9.88 5.90
CA ILE A 170 -7.01 9.58 6.90
C ILE A 170 -7.25 10.46 8.14
N ALA A 171 -7.26 9.88 9.33
CA ALA A 171 -7.55 10.61 10.56
C ALA A 171 -6.42 11.58 10.96
N GLU A 172 -5.17 11.20 10.72
CA GLU A 172 -3.97 11.94 11.12
C GLU A 172 -3.49 12.98 10.08
N ILE A 173 -4.30 13.35 9.08
CA ILE A 173 -3.90 14.36 8.06
C ILE A 173 -3.39 15.67 8.64
N PRO A 174 -4.01 16.28 9.68
CA PRO A 174 -3.52 17.56 10.20
C PRO A 174 -2.07 17.50 10.68
N ILE A 175 -1.67 16.45 11.40
CA ILE A 175 -0.29 16.29 11.87
C ILE A 175 0.65 15.89 10.74
N ILE A 176 0.21 15.04 9.80
CA ILE A 176 0.98 14.68 8.61
C ILE A 176 1.33 15.94 7.81
N LYS A 177 0.36 16.84 7.56
CA LYS A 177 0.60 18.12 6.85
C LYS A 177 1.62 19.00 7.57
N GLN A 178 1.54 19.10 8.91
CA GLN A 178 2.49 19.90 9.69
C GLN A 178 3.92 19.37 9.56
N LEU A 179 4.11 18.05 9.67
CA LEU A 179 5.43 17.42 9.54
C LEU A 179 6.01 17.58 8.14
N VAL A 180 5.20 17.35 7.10
CA VAL A 180 5.63 17.53 5.70
C VAL A 180 6.00 18.98 5.42
N ALA A 181 5.22 19.95 5.91
CA ALA A 181 5.53 21.37 5.78
C ALA A 181 6.85 21.74 6.47
N ALA A 182 7.20 21.07 7.57
CA ALA A 182 8.48 21.21 8.25
C ALA A 182 9.65 20.47 7.56
N GLY A 183 9.43 19.85 6.39
CA GLY A 183 10.46 19.12 5.66
C GLY A 183 10.75 17.72 6.20
N THR A 184 9.90 17.20 7.08
CA THR A 184 10.01 15.82 7.58
C THR A 184 9.50 14.84 6.53
N ILE A 185 10.23 13.75 6.29
CA ILE A 185 9.71 12.60 5.55
C ILE A 185 8.75 11.86 6.46
N VAL A 186 7.49 11.74 6.04
CA VAL A 186 6.46 11.09 6.84
C VAL A 186 6.16 9.71 6.27
N ILE A 187 6.27 8.67 7.10
CA ILE A 187 5.79 7.32 6.78
C ILE A 187 4.39 7.18 7.39
N ALA A 188 3.35 7.02 6.58
CA ALA A 188 1.96 6.99 7.03
C ALA A 188 1.08 6.07 6.17
N GLY A 189 -0.09 5.70 6.69
CA GLY A 189 -1.04 4.83 6.00
C GLY A 189 -0.50 3.42 5.75
N GLY A 190 0.46 2.96 6.54
CA GLY A 190 1.07 1.64 6.37
C GLY A 190 0.02 0.53 6.41
N GLY A 191 0.07 -0.37 5.43
CA GLY A 191 -0.94 -1.42 5.24
C GLY A 191 -2.31 -0.95 4.79
N GLY A 192 -2.44 0.29 4.31
CA GLY A 192 -3.73 0.94 4.05
C GLY A 192 -4.29 1.72 5.26
N GLY A 193 -3.57 1.75 6.37
CA GLY A 193 -4.04 2.32 7.64
C GLY A 193 -4.95 1.37 8.42
N ILE A 194 -5.12 1.63 9.71
CA ILE A 194 -6.00 0.84 10.59
C ILE A 194 -7.45 1.21 10.23
N PRO A 195 -8.29 0.26 9.78
CA PRO A 195 -9.66 0.57 9.41
C PRO A 195 -10.45 0.99 10.65
N VAL A 196 -11.05 2.18 10.61
CA VAL A 196 -11.91 2.68 11.68
C VAL A 196 -13.20 3.26 11.14
N ALA A 197 -14.29 3.09 11.87
CA ALA A 197 -15.52 3.83 11.64
C ALA A 197 -15.71 4.92 12.70
N ARG A 198 -16.33 6.03 12.29
CA ARG A 198 -16.72 7.09 13.19
C ARG A 198 -18.05 6.75 13.86
N ARG A 199 -18.01 6.43 15.15
CA ARG A 199 -19.21 6.24 15.99
C ARG A 199 -19.31 7.37 16.98
N GLN A 200 -20.25 8.28 16.75
CA GLN A 200 -20.40 9.51 17.54
C GLN A 200 -19.07 10.29 17.61
N LYS A 201 -18.48 10.42 18.80
CA LYS A 201 -17.22 11.13 19.06
C LYS A 201 -15.98 10.22 19.09
N LYS A 202 -16.10 8.93 18.75
CA LYS A 202 -15.01 7.96 18.83
C LYS A 202 -14.73 7.32 17.47
N LEU A 203 -13.47 6.95 17.25
CA LEU A 203 -13.07 6.04 16.19
C LEU A 203 -13.06 4.63 16.78
N VAL A 204 -13.65 3.68 16.05
CA VAL A 204 -13.74 2.27 16.46
C VAL A 204 -13.12 1.41 15.37
N GLY A 205 -12.18 0.54 15.77
CA GLY A 205 -11.53 -0.40 14.87
C GLY A 205 -12.52 -1.36 14.23
N LEU A 206 -12.33 -1.63 12.94
CA LEU A 206 -13.09 -2.60 12.17
C LEU A 206 -12.13 -3.63 11.58
N GLU A 207 -12.45 -4.91 11.73
CA GLU A 207 -11.62 -5.98 11.17
C GLU A 207 -11.64 -5.94 9.63
N GLY A 208 -10.51 -5.54 9.05
CA GLY A 208 -10.31 -5.46 7.62
C GLY A 208 -8.89 -5.04 7.27
N VAL A 209 -8.55 -5.08 5.99
CA VAL A 209 -7.29 -4.56 5.45
C VAL A 209 -7.63 -3.73 4.23
N ILE A 210 -7.37 -2.43 4.30
CA ILE A 210 -7.68 -1.49 3.23
C ILE A 210 -6.62 -1.63 2.12
N ASP A 211 -7.03 -1.43 0.87
CA ASP A 211 -6.04 -1.39 -0.20
C ASP A 211 -5.12 -0.17 -0.04
N LYS A 212 -3.82 -0.45 0.04
CA LYS A 212 -2.76 0.54 0.18
C LYS A 212 -2.75 1.55 -0.97
N ASP A 213 -3.10 1.15 -2.20
CA ASP A 213 -3.04 2.04 -3.36
C ASP A 213 -4.19 3.07 -3.30
N PHE A 214 -5.39 2.68 -2.84
CA PHE A 214 -6.48 3.62 -2.53
C PHE A 214 -6.15 4.52 -1.34
N THR A 215 -5.45 3.98 -0.33
CA THR A 215 -5.01 4.79 0.81
C THR A 215 -3.96 5.81 0.38
N ALA A 216 -3.03 5.42 -0.50
CA ALA A 216 -2.03 6.30 -1.08
C ALA A 216 -2.67 7.41 -1.90
N GLU A 217 -3.67 7.08 -2.72
CA GLU A 217 -4.47 8.06 -3.45
C GLU A 217 -5.16 9.05 -2.51
N LYS A 218 -5.87 8.55 -1.48
CA LYS A 218 -6.56 9.40 -0.52
C LYS A 218 -5.59 10.30 0.25
N LEU A 219 -4.45 9.76 0.65
CA LEU A 219 -3.39 10.50 1.31
C LEU A 219 -2.84 11.59 0.39
N ALA A 220 -2.55 11.27 -0.88
CA ALA A 220 -2.03 12.21 -1.87
C ALA A 220 -3.01 13.35 -2.18
N GLU A 221 -4.29 13.05 -2.30
CA GLU A 221 -5.35 14.05 -2.42
C GLU A 221 -5.35 14.96 -1.18
N GLN A 222 -5.41 14.38 0.02
CA GLN A 222 -5.59 15.13 1.26
C GLN A 222 -4.36 15.94 1.65
N VAL A 223 -3.15 15.50 1.32
CA VAL A 223 -1.90 16.28 1.53
C VAL A 223 -1.56 17.21 0.37
N GLU A 224 -2.46 17.32 -0.62
CA GLU A 224 -2.31 18.19 -1.79
C GLU A 224 -1.00 17.92 -2.53
N ALA A 225 -0.68 16.64 -2.73
CA ALA A 225 0.52 16.24 -3.45
C ALA A 225 0.50 16.70 -4.91
N ASP A 226 1.69 16.91 -5.46
CA ASP A 226 1.91 17.16 -6.88
C ASP A 226 1.97 15.83 -7.66
N GLU A 227 2.38 14.76 -6.97
CA GLU A 227 2.57 13.46 -7.59
C GLU A 227 2.22 12.31 -6.65
N LEU A 228 1.55 11.30 -7.23
CA LEU A 228 1.41 9.97 -6.64
C LEU A 228 2.35 9.01 -7.38
N LEU A 229 3.32 8.45 -6.68
CA LEU A 229 4.30 7.51 -7.24
C LEU A 229 4.03 6.11 -6.69
N ILE A 230 3.51 5.21 -7.53
CA ILE A 230 3.19 3.84 -7.15
C ILE A 230 4.32 2.91 -7.60
N LEU A 231 5.04 2.35 -6.64
CA LEU A 231 6.13 1.40 -6.89
C LEU A 231 5.62 -0.04 -6.87
N THR A 232 5.99 -0.79 -7.89
CA THR A 232 5.55 -2.18 -8.11
C THR A 232 6.70 -3.04 -8.62
N ALA A 233 6.41 -4.29 -8.99
CA ALA A 233 7.40 -5.25 -9.49
C ALA A 233 7.69 -5.13 -11.01
N VAL A 234 6.94 -4.27 -11.71
CA VAL A 234 7.08 -4.02 -13.15
C VAL A 234 7.48 -2.57 -13.40
N ASP A 235 8.25 -2.35 -14.46
CA ASP A 235 8.75 -1.04 -14.91
C ASP A 235 7.65 -0.14 -15.48
N HIS A 236 6.69 -0.74 -16.19
CA HIS A 236 5.52 -0.08 -16.77
C HIS A 236 4.23 -0.87 -16.49
N VAL A 237 3.10 -0.22 -16.73
CA VAL A 237 1.81 -0.87 -16.90
C VAL A 237 1.72 -1.41 -18.32
N TYR A 238 1.13 -2.59 -18.46
CA TYR A 238 0.99 -3.26 -19.75
C TYR A 238 -0.46 -3.62 -20.04
N THR A 239 -0.87 -3.54 -21.30
CA THR A 239 -2.07 -4.21 -21.84
C THR A 239 -1.69 -5.57 -22.40
N GLY A 240 -2.61 -6.53 -22.41
CA GLY A 240 -2.28 -7.91 -22.84
C GLY A 240 -1.16 -8.54 -22.02
N PHE A 241 -1.11 -8.27 -20.70
CA PHE A 241 0.00 -8.69 -19.84
C PHE A 241 0.22 -10.21 -19.88
N GLY A 242 1.46 -10.63 -20.09
CA GLY A 242 1.86 -12.04 -20.20
C GLY A 242 1.48 -12.71 -21.53
N THR A 243 0.99 -11.96 -22.52
CA THR A 243 0.65 -12.47 -23.87
C THR A 243 1.65 -11.99 -24.93
N PRO A 244 1.72 -12.63 -26.11
CA PRO A 244 2.49 -12.12 -27.24
C PRO A 244 2.09 -10.72 -27.70
N GLU A 245 0.85 -10.30 -27.44
CA GLU A 245 0.29 -8.99 -27.77
C GLU A 245 0.59 -7.92 -26.70
N GLN A 246 1.41 -8.24 -25.69
CA GLN A 246 1.75 -7.33 -24.60
C GLN A 246 2.29 -5.98 -25.12
N ARG A 247 1.71 -4.87 -24.65
CA ARG A 247 2.16 -3.51 -24.99
C ARG A 247 2.34 -2.68 -23.74
N GLN A 248 3.49 -2.00 -23.65
CA GLN A 248 3.79 -1.07 -22.58
C GLN A 248 2.98 0.22 -22.73
N LEU A 249 2.48 0.73 -21.62
CA LEU A 249 1.87 2.05 -21.51
C LEU A 249 2.91 3.04 -21.00
N THR A 250 3.12 4.13 -21.72
CA THR A 250 4.09 5.18 -21.33
C THR A 250 3.39 6.42 -20.82
N GLN A 251 2.60 7.10 -21.65
CA GLN A 251 1.75 8.22 -21.25
C GLN A 251 0.29 7.89 -21.55
N VAL A 252 -0.58 7.99 -20.55
CA VAL A 252 -2.00 7.71 -20.70
C VAL A 252 -2.84 8.76 -19.96
N THR A 253 -3.99 9.12 -20.53
CA THR A 253 -4.93 10.04 -19.88
C THR A 253 -5.87 9.30 -18.94
N ALA A 254 -6.49 10.01 -17.99
CA ALA A 254 -7.53 9.46 -17.13
C ALA A 254 -8.71 8.87 -17.93
N ALA A 255 -9.00 9.46 -19.09
CA ALA A 255 -10.00 8.94 -20.04
C ALA A 255 -9.57 7.57 -20.59
N ASN A 256 -8.33 7.45 -21.08
CA ASN A 256 -7.82 6.16 -21.58
C ASN A 256 -7.85 5.08 -20.50
N VAL A 257 -7.47 5.42 -19.25
CA VAL A 257 -7.53 4.47 -18.13
C VAL A 257 -8.96 3.96 -17.91
N THR A 258 -9.98 4.81 -18.06
CA THR A 258 -11.38 4.39 -17.94
C THR A 258 -11.76 3.34 -18.97
N ASP A 259 -11.34 3.52 -20.21
CA ASP A 259 -11.64 2.58 -21.29
C ASP A 259 -10.87 1.26 -21.12
N LEU A 260 -9.59 1.32 -20.71
CA LEU A 260 -8.78 0.13 -20.42
C LEU A 260 -9.35 -0.70 -19.26
N ILE A 261 -9.90 -0.04 -18.22
CA ILE A 261 -10.58 -0.72 -17.12
C ILE A 261 -11.85 -1.43 -17.61
N LYS A 262 -12.65 -0.79 -18.47
CA LYS A 262 -13.86 -1.41 -19.06
C LYS A 262 -13.53 -2.60 -19.94
N SER A 263 -12.39 -2.56 -20.63
CA SER A 263 -11.89 -3.67 -21.44
C SER A 263 -11.24 -4.81 -20.63
N HIS A 264 -11.28 -4.74 -19.29
CA HIS A 264 -10.72 -5.77 -18.40
C HIS A 264 -9.22 -6.07 -18.62
N GLU A 265 -8.44 -5.07 -19.05
CA GLU A 265 -7.00 -5.21 -19.30
C GLU A 265 -6.17 -5.47 -18.03
N PHE A 266 -6.71 -5.18 -16.85
CA PHE A 266 -5.97 -5.19 -15.58
C PHE A 266 -6.53 -6.20 -14.59
N ALA A 267 -5.64 -7.01 -14.01
CA ALA A 267 -6.00 -8.00 -13.00
C ALA A 267 -6.45 -7.35 -11.68
N ALA A 268 -7.58 -7.85 -11.13
CA ALA A 268 -8.25 -7.31 -9.94
C ALA A 268 -7.40 -7.34 -8.67
N GLY A 269 -6.48 -8.30 -8.54
CA GLY A 269 -5.63 -8.47 -7.36
C GLY A 269 -4.31 -7.69 -7.38
N SER A 270 -3.99 -6.98 -8.48
CA SER A 270 -2.68 -6.34 -8.64
C SER A 270 -2.75 -4.98 -9.33
N MET A 271 -2.90 -4.95 -10.65
CA MET A 271 -2.77 -3.71 -11.43
C MET A 271 -4.05 -2.88 -11.44
N LEU A 272 -5.23 -3.50 -11.37
CA LEU A 272 -6.49 -2.78 -11.42
C LEU A 272 -6.66 -1.75 -10.29
N PRO A 273 -6.40 -2.08 -9.00
CA PRO A 273 -6.49 -1.09 -7.93
C PRO A 273 -5.55 0.11 -8.15
N LYS A 274 -4.35 -0.13 -8.70
CA LYS A 274 -3.37 0.92 -9.01
C LYS A 274 -3.88 1.87 -10.09
N MET A 275 -4.46 1.33 -11.15
CA MET A 275 -5.02 2.12 -12.24
C MET A 275 -6.24 2.93 -11.79
N ILE A 276 -7.09 2.36 -10.92
CA ILE A 276 -8.22 3.11 -10.34
C ILE A 276 -7.72 4.22 -9.41
N ALA A 277 -6.77 3.92 -8.52
CA ALA A 277 -6.16 4.89 -7.62
C ALA A 277 -5.49 6.05 -8.40
N ALA A 278 -4.71 5.72 -9.43
CA ALA A 278 -4.08 6.71 -10.30
C ALA A 278 -5.10 7.63 -10.97
N LYS A 279 -6.14 7.04 -11.57
CA LYS A 279 -7.23 7.79 -12.21
C LYS A 279 -7.93 8.72 -11.22
N ASN A 280 -8.26 8.22 -10.03
CA ASN A 280 -8.95 9.00 -9.00
C ASN A 280 -8.09 10.19 -8.54
N PHE A 281 -6.78 9.98 -8.35
CA PHE A 281 -5.85 11.04 -7.99
C PHE A 281 -5.80 12.15 -9.04
N VAL A 282 -5.53 11.82 -10.31
CA VAL A 282 -5.41 12.86 -11.36
C VAL A 282 -6.74 13.55 -11.68
N THR A 283 -7.86 12.87 -11.40
CA THR A 283 -9.19 13.48 -11.50
C THR A 283 -9.43 14.50 -10.38
N SER A 284 -9.02 14.19 -9.14
CA SER A 284 -9.15 15.09 -7.98
C SER A 284 -8.08 16.18 -7.93
N ARG A 285 -6.93 15.96 -8.57
CA ARG A 285 -5.79 16.89 -8.66
C ARG A 285 -5.45 17.15 -10.13
N PRO A 286 -6.12 18.11 -10.81
CA PRO A 286 -5.96 18.32 -12.25
C PRO A 286 -4.54 18.67 -12.73
N ASN A 287 -3.72 19.27 -11.84
CA ASN A 287 -2.31 19.57 -12.11
C ASN A 287 -1.35 18.50 -11.55
N GLY A 288 -1.91 17.48 -10.88
CA GLY A 288 -1.16 16.37 -10.35
C GLY A 288 -0.97 15.29 -11.42
N ARG A 289 0.03 14.45 -11.21
CA ARG A 289 0.26 13.27 -12.06
C ARG A 289 0.47 12.01 -11.22
N THR A 290 0.19 10.85 -11.80
CA THR A 290 0.57 9.57 -11.21
C THR A 290 1.66 8.91 -12.04
N VAL A 291 2.65 8.34 -11.38
CA VAL A 291 3.69 7.51 -12.02
C VAL A 291 3.59 6.10 -11.44
N ILE A 292 3.46 5.09 -12.29
CA ILE A 292 3.48 3.68 -11.90
C ILE A 292 4.74 3.04 -12.49
N THR A 293 5.63 2.56 -11.64
CA THR A 293 6.91 2.01 -12.08
C THR A 293 7.57 1.07 -11.07
N SER A 294 8.76 0.57 -11.38
CA SER A 294 9.57 -0.26 -10.49
C SER A 294 10.49 0.59 -9.61
N LEU A 295 10.95 0.01 -8.50
CA LEU A 295 11.95 0.66 -7.64
C LEU A 295 13.25 0.97 -8.42
N ASP A 296 13.66 0.06 -9.31
CA ASP A 296 14.88 0.21 -10.11
C ASP A 296 14.82 1.38 -11.09
N ASN A 297 13.61 1.73 -11.56
CA ASN A 297 13.41 2.84 -12.48
C ASN A 297 13.54 4.22 -11.82
N LEU A 298 13.59 4.31 -10.48
CA LEU A 298 13.76 5.59 -9.79
C LEU A 298 15.06 6.31 -10.16
N LYS A 299 16.09 5.60 -10.63
CA LYS A 299 17.33 6.22 -11.15
C LYS A 299 17.10 7.10 -12.39
N TYR A 300 16.00 6.91 -13.11
CA TYR A 300 15.60 7.70 -14.28
C TYR A 300 14.58 8.80 -13.94
N TYR A 301 14.23 8.95 -12.66
CA TYR A 301 13.28 9.95 -12.21
C TYR A 301 13.74 11.36 -12.59
N GLY A 302 12.96 12.03 -13.44
CA GLY A 302 13.20 13.38 -13.94
C GLY A 302 14.15 13.49 -15.14
N THR A 303 14.76 12.39 -15.61
CA THR A 303 15.82 12.41 -16.63
C THR A 303 15.64 11.42 -17.79
N GLY A 304 14.68 10.49 -17.70
CA GLY A 304 14.45 9.48 -18.73
C GLY A 304 13.06 8.84 -18.64
N ASP A 305 12.97 7.58 -19.05
CA ASP A 305 11.76 6.79 -18.94
C ASP A 305 11.49 6.42 -17.47
N MET A 306 10.42 6.98 -16.91
CA MET A 306 10.05 6.83 -15.50
C MET A 306 8.97 5.77 -15.28
N GLY A 307 8.57 5.01 -16.32
CA GLY A 307 7.42 4.12 -16.27
C GLY A 307 6.16 4.73 -16.88
N THR A 308 4.99 4.26 -16.43
CA THR A 308 3.70 4.75 -16.92
C THR A 308 3.28 6.03 -16.19
N ILE A 309 3.15 7.11 -16.94
CA ILE A 309 2.68 8.42 -16.47
C ILE A 309 1.20 8.53 -16.82
N ILE A 310 0.41 8.84 -15.79
CA ILE A 310 -1.03 9.06 -15.87
C ILE A 310 -1.28 10.51 -15.49
N GLU A 311 -1.96 11.24 -16.37
CA GLU A 311 -2.36 12.64 -16.20
C GLU A 311 -3.82 12.80 -16.64
N ARG A 312 -4.40 13.98 -16.45
CA ARG A 312 -5.80 14.23 -16.78
C ARG A 312 -6.07 14.09 -18.28
#